data_AF-A0A524ENR3-F1
#
_entry.id   AF-A0A524ENR3-F1
#
_cell.length_a   1.000
_cell.length_b   1.000
_cell.length_c   1.000
_cell.angle_alpha   90.00
_cell.angle_beta   90.00
_cell.angle_gamma   90.00
#
_symmetry.space_group_name_H-M   'P 1'
#
loop_
_entity.id
_entity.type
_entity.pdbx_description
1 polymer ?
#
loop_
_entity_poly.entity_id
_entity_poly.type
_entity_poly.pdbx_seq_one_letter_code
_entity_poly.pdbx_strand_id
1 'polypeptide(L)'
;MDKCNFCDKPAVEYCAQCGMPLCKDHIQHGIQFRTNEPSINCPNCQKNISRLTHKLSITLLAVFVLIIIITLAVLNAVFSFL
;
A
#
# COMPACT_ATOMS: atom_id res chain seq x y z
N MET A 1 -16.46 -17.89 -20.84
CA MET A 1 -16.46 -16.49 -20.40
C MET A 1 -16.07 -16.51 -18.94
N ASP A 2 -14.95 -15.88 -18.60
CA ASP A 2 -14.49 -15.87 -17.22
C ASP A 2 -15.44 -15.03 -16.36
N LYS A 3 -15.61 -15.42 -15.10
CA LYS A 3 -16.41 -14.67 -14.13
C LYS A 3 -15.53 -13.65 -13.42
N CYS A 4 -16.12 -12.55 -12.96
CA CYS A 4 -15.41 -11.57 -12.17
C CYS A 4 -14.90 -12.21 -10.87
N ASN A 5 -13.69 -11.86 -10.46
CA ASN A 5 -13.09 -12.41 -9.25
C ASN A 5 -13.74 -11.91 -7.95
N PHE A 6 -14.56 -10.86 -8.03
CA PHE A 6 -15.26 -10.25 -6.89
C PHE A 6 -16.77 -10.52 -6.88
N CYS A 7 -17.34 -11.00 -7.98
CA CYS A 7 -18.75 -11.35 -8.08
C CYS A 7 -19.02 -12.31 -9.25
N ASP A 8 -20.17 -12.99 -9.26
CA ASP A 8 -20.51 -13.95 -10.31
C ASP A 8 -20.88 -13.34 -11.68
N LYS A 9 -20.72 -12.02 -11.86
CA LYS A 9 -20.98 -11.36 -13.14
C LYS A 9 -19.92 -11.75 -14.18
N PRO A 10 -20.25 -11.72 -15.49
CA PRO A 10 -19.27 -11.95 -16.52
C PRO A 10 -18.15 -10.91 -16.45
N ALA A 11 -16.90 -11.36 -16.55
CA ALA A 11 -15.74 -10.50 -16.66
C ALA A 11 -15.76 -9.79 -18.02
N VAL A 12 -15.43 -8.50 -18.00
CA VAL A 12 -15.41 -7.63 -19.17
C VAL A 12 -13.96 -7.29 -19.51
N GLU A 13 -13.10 -7.09 -18.51
CA GLU A 13 -11.67 -6.83 -18.70
C GLU A 13 -10.82 -7.48 -17.61
N TYR A 14 -9.51 -7.54 -17.86
CA TYR A 14 -8.53 -8.01 -16.89
C TYR A 14 -7.74 -6.83 -16.32
N CYS A 15 -7.46 -6.90 -15.02
CA CYS A 15 -6.59 -5.98 -14.32
C CYS A 15 -5.20 -5.91 -14.97
N ALA A 16 -4.78 -4.74 -15.47
CA ALA A 16 -3.46 -4.58 -16.10
C ALA A 16 -2.28 -4.85 -15.15
N GLN A 17 -2.48 -4.69 -13.84
CA GLN A 17 -1.44 -4.86 -12.82
C GLN A 17 -1.35 -6.29 -12.26
N CYS A 18 -2.42 -7.06 -12.35
CA CYS A 18 -2.58 -8.30 -11.58
C CYS A 18 -3.23 -9.44 -12.36
N GLY A 19 -3.69 -9.19 -13.59
CA GLY A 19 -4.28 -10.19 -14.48
C GLY A 19 -5.62 -10.76 -14.05
N MET A 20 -6.27 -10.22 -13.01
CA MET A 20 -7.54 -10.76 -12.52
C MET A 20 -8.72 -10.34 -13.40
N PRO A 21 -9.70 -11.24 -13.66
CA PRO A 21 -10.92 -10.93 -14.40
C PRO A 21 -11.86 -10.03 -13.58
N LEU A 22 -12.30 -8.92 -14.17
CA LEU A 22 -13.13 -7.89 -13.53
C LEU A 22 -14.38 -7.57 -14.37
N CYS A 23 -15.50 -7.32 -13.71
CA CYS A 23 -16.70 -6.74 -14.35
C CYS A 23 -16.66 -5.20 -14.26
N LYS A 24 -17.49 -4.52 -15.07
CA LYS A 24 -17.56 -3.04 -15.13
C LYS A 24 -17.65 -2.34 -13.77
N ASP A 25 -18.40 -2.91 -12.83
CA ASP A 25 -18.58 -2.33 -11.49
C ASP A 25 -17.31 -2.40 -10.62
N HIS A 26 -16.41 -3.36 -10.90
CA HIS A 26 -15.17 -3.58 -10.14
C HIS A 26 -13.91 -3.07 -10.90
N ILE A 27 -14.10 -2.41 -12.03
CA ILE A 27 -13.05 -1.78 -12.86
C ILE A 27 -12.78 -0.33 -12.39
N GLN A 28 -13.76 0.33 -11.77
CA GLN A 28 -13.62 1.66 -11.18
C GLN A 28 -13.44 1.47 -9.66
N HIS A 29 -12.44 2.00 -8.96
CA HIS A 29 -11.88 3.35 -8.99
C HIS A 29 -10.40 3.32 -8.55
N GLY A 30 -9.52 3.99 -9.29
CA GLY A 30 -8.13 4.22 -8.90
C GLY A 30 -7.74 5.66 -9.22
N ILE A 31 -7.39 6.41 -8.18
CA ILE A 31 -7.02 7.83 -8.23
C ILE A 31 -5.86 8.00 -9.21
N GLN A 32 -6.08 8.78 -10.27
CA GLN A 32 -5.07 9.18 -11.23
C GLN A 32 -4.02 10.06 -10.53
N PHE A 33 -2.89 9.47 -10.15
CA PHE A 33 -1.64 10.21 -9.99
C PHE A 33 -0.47 9.39 -10.56
N ARG A 34 -0.44 9.30 -11.89
CA ARG A 34 0.76 9.48 -12.73
C ARG A 34 0.39 9.18 -14.19
N THR A 35 0.22 10.25 -14.95
CA THR A 35 0.70 10.40 -16.34
C THR A 35 0.44 9.25 -17.32
N ASN A 36 -0.53 9.46 -18.22
CA ASN A 36 -0.61 9.00 -19.62
C ASN A 36 -0.89 7.54 -20.00
N GLU A 37 -1.28 6.63 -19.10
CA GLU A 37 -1.87 5.34 -19.51
C GLU A 37 -3.13 4.98 -18.69
N PRO A 38 -4.11 4.27 -19.28
CA PRO A 38 -5.40 4.00 -18.65
C PRO A 38 -5.23 2.95 -17.54
N SER A 39 -4.84 3.39 -16.34
CA SER A 39 -4.65 2.51 -15.19
C SER A 39 -6.01 2.07 -14.62
N ILE A 40 -6.56 0.98 -15.14
CA ILE A 40 -7.63 0.22 -14.47
C ILE A 40 -7.00 -0.45 -13.25
N ASN A 41 -7.21 0.15 -12.07
CA ASN A 41 -6.77 -0.44 -10.80
C ASN A 41 -7.89 -1.27 -10.20
N CYS A 42 -7.55 -2.52 -9.86
CA CYS A 42 -8.47 -3.45 -9.20
C CYS A 42 -8.59 -3.17 -7.68
N PRO A 43 -9.70 -3.53 -7.02
CA PRO A 43 -9.87 -3.36 -5.57
C PRO A 43 -8.77 -4.01 -4.74
N ASN A 44 -8.27 -5.18 -5.17
CA ASN A 44 -7.18 -5.89 -4.49
C ASN A 44 -5.83 -5.14 -4.61
N CYS A 45 -5.59 -4.53 -5.76
CA CYS A 45 -4.40 -3.75 -6.06
C CYS A 45 -4.34 -2.52 -5.15
N GLN A 46 -5.48 -1.84 -4.99
CA GLN A 46 -5.63 -0.71 -4.08
C GLN A 46 -5.39 -1.11 -2.61
N LYS A 47 -5.91 -2.27 -2.19
CA LYS A 47 -5.67 -2.80 -0.84
C LYS A 47 -4.20 -3.11 -0.58
N ASN A 48 -3.49 -3.64 -1.57
CA ASN A 48 -2.07 -3.97 -1.44
C ASN A 48 -1.21 -2.71 -1.28
N ILE A 49 -1.49 -1.67 -2.06
CA ILE A 49 -0.81 -0.36 -1.93
C ILE A 49 -1.05 0.22 -0.53
N SER A 50 -2.30 0.25 -0.06
CA SER A 50 -2.62 0.75 1.28
C SER A 50 -1.87 -0.02 2.38
N ARG A 51 -1.78 -1.35 2.26
CA ARG A 51 -1.05 -2.20 3.20
C ARG A 51 0.46 -1.94 3.17
N LEU A 52 1.04 -1.71 1.99
CA LEU A 52 2.46 -1.38 1.84
C LEU A 52 2.79 -0.03 2.50
N THR A 53 2.00 1.00 2.22
CA THR A 53 2.16 2.33 2.81
C THR A 53 2.05 2.29 4.34
N HIS A 54 1.08 1.54 4.87
CA HIS A 54 0.90 1.37 6.31
C HIS A 54 2.06 0.61 6.97
N LYS A 55 2.64 -0.39 6.29
CA LYS A 55 3.83 -1.08 6.78
C LYS A 55 5.04 -0.16 6.82
N LEU A 56 5.28 0.58 5.73
CA LEU A 56 6.39 1.54 5.63
C LEU A 56 6.28 2.63 6.70
N SER A 57 5.09 3.19 6.93
CA SER A 57 4.91 4.22 7.95
C SER A 57 5.18 3.69 9.37
N ILE A 58 4.71 2.48 9.70
CA ILE A 58 4.99 1.84 10.99
C ILE A 58 6.50 1.61 11.16
N THR A 59 7.17 1.07 10.14
CA THR A 59 8.61 0.82 10.21
C THR A 59 9.39 2.10 10.45
N LEU A 60 9.05 3.19 9.74
CA LEU A 60 9.70 4.50 9.93
C LEU A 60 9.48 5.06 11.34
N LEU A 61 8.26 4.97 11.87
CA LEU A 61 7.95 5.40 13.24
C LEU A 61 8.73 4.59 14.28
N ALA A 62 8.81 3.27 14.13
CA ALA A 62 9.56 2.41 15.04
C ALA A 62 11.05 2.76 15.05
N VAL A 63 11.66 2.96 13.87
CA VAL A 63 13.06 3.39 13.76
C VAL A 63 13.29 4.73 14.43
N PHE A 64 12.39 5.70 14.23
CA PHE A 64 12.48 7.01 14.85
C PHE A 64 12.45 6.93 16.39
N VAL A 65 11.53 6.12 16.95
CA VAL A 65 11.44 5.91 18.40
C VAL A 65 12.73 5.26 18.94
N LEU A 66 13.28 4.26 18.25
CA LEU A 66 14.53 3.62 18.65
C LEU A 66 15.69 4.61 18.66
N ILE A 67 15.81 5.48 17.65
CA ILE A 67 16.84 6.51 17.59
C ILE A 67 16.71 7.48 18.77
N ILE A 68 15.49 7.90 19.13
CA ILE A 68 15.26 8.76 20.29
C ILE A 68 15.72 8.09 21.58
N ILE A 69 15.33 6.83 21.79
CA ILE A 69 15.72 6.07 22.99
C ILE A 69 17.24 5.94 23.09
N ILE A 70 17.92 5.60 21.99
CA ILE A 70 19.39 5.51 21.95
C ILE A 70 20.01 6.86 22.27
N THR A 71 19.51 7.94 21.68
CA THR A 71 20.02 9.30 21.90
C THR A 71 19.87 9.70 23.37
N LEU A 72 18.71 9.44 23.98
CA LEU A 72 18.47 9.70 25.40
C LEU A 72 19.38 8.85 26.29
N ALA A 73 19.59 7.58 25.96
CA ALA A 73 20.49 6.70 26.70
C ALA A 73 21.95 7.18 26.64
N VAL A 74 22.42 7.58 25.47
CA VAL A 74 23.77 8.15 25.28
C VAL A 74 23.90 9.46 26.05
N LEU A 75 22.91 10.34 25.94
CA LEU A 75 22.91 11.62 26.66
C LEU A 75 22.96 11.40 28.17
N ASN A 76 22.14 10.49 28.69
CA ASN A 76 22.13 10.13 30.11
C ASN A 76 23.47 9.53 30.55
N ALA A 77 24.08 8.65 29.74
CA ALA A 77 25.40 8.11 30.04
C ALA A 77 26.45 9.23 30.13
N VAL A 78 26.50 10.14 29.15
CA VAL A 78 27.45 11.26 29.14
C VAL A 78 27.27 12.16 30.37
N PHE A 79 26.04 12.52 30.74
CA PHE A 79 25.78 13.31 31.95
C PHE A 79 26.14 12.56 33.23
N SER A 80 26.02 11.23 33.25
CA SER A 80 26.43 10.44 34.41
C SER A 80 27.95 10.35 34.58
N PHE A 81 28.71 10.61 33.52
CA PHE A 81 30.19 10.62 33.52
C PHE A 81 30.78 12.02 33.72
N LEU A 82 29.97 13.08 33.69
CA LEU A 82 30.37 14.48 33.89
C LEU A 82 30.12 14.92 35.34
#